data_AF-A0A915HV07-F1
#
_entry.id   AF-A0A915HV07-F1
#
_cell.length_a   1.000
_cell.length_b   1.000
_cell.length_c   1.000
_cell.angle_alpha   90.00
_cell.angle_beta   90.00
_cell.angle_gamma   90.00
#
_symmetry.space_group_name_H-M   'P 1'
#
loop_
_entity.id
_entity.type
_entity.pdbx_description
1 polymer ?
#
loop_
_entity_poly.entity_id
_entity_poly.type
_entity_poly.pdbx_seq_one_letter_code
_entity_poly.pdbx_strand_id
1 'polypeptide(L)'
;MVGMVRPIAKLALEGTTHRPPKKPFNAGDCTRLPSVALMGEECFMIGIIYAIWSFISLRIKCDTDELARTCRPIDRGLDVLVILDGSGSVGGNTFDTQIAMLDRIVDTAIFGPDKTRLAVLQYASYTKVEFNFNDFETREQYKEAIGNIRYMSGTTRTGRALQKAFETFSEEHGARIRDNSVAQ
;
A
#
# COMPACT_ATOMS: atom_id res chain seq x y z
N MET A 1 15.00 14.68 -39.40
CA MET A 1 16.23 13.93 -39.07
C MET A 1 16.85 14.56 -37.83
N VAL A 2 17.11 13.73 -36.81
CA VAL A 2 18.28 13.68 -35.88
C VAL A 2 19.14 14.96 -35.76
N GLY A 3 19.59 15.44 -34.59
CA GLY A 3 19.82 14.85 -33.27
C GLY A 3 20.17 15.96 -32.24
N MET A 4 20.10 15.70 -30.93
CA MET A 4 21.22 15.21 -30.08
C MET A 4 22.27 16.31 -29.86
N VAL A 5 22.76 16.73 -28.67
CA VAL A 5 22.64 16.40 -27.24
C VAL A 5 23.28 17.58 -26.46
N ARG A 6 22.92 17.70 -25.15
CA ARG A 6 23.53 18.31 -23.93
C ARG A 6 25.00 18.84 -24.01
N PRO A 7 25.58 19.54 -22.98
CA PRO A 7 25.10 19.75 -21.59
C PRO A 7 25.39 21.14 -20.96
N ILE A 8 24.69 21.49 -19.88
CA ILE A 8 25.28 22.31 -18.82
C ILE A 8 24.96 21.68 -17.46
N ALA A 9 26.02 21.18 -16.83
CA ALA A 9 26.08 20.88 -15.42
C ALA A 9 26.28 22.18 -14.62
N LYS A 10 25.91 22.11 -13.32
CA LYS A 10 26.51 22.78 -12.15
C LYS A 10 25.55 23.68 -11.36
N LEU A 11 25.69 23.54 -10.03
CA LEU A 11 25.07 24.23 -8.88
C LEU A 11 23.90 23.46 -8.24
N ALA A 12 23.96 23.03 -6.97
CA ALA A 12 25.00 23.09 -5.96
C ALA A 12 24.78 21.93 -4.99
N LEU A 13 25.84 21.17 -4.72
CA LEU A 13 25.95 20.30 -3.57
C LEU A 13 26.40 21.17 -2.39
N GLU A 14 25.48 21.53 -1.52
CA GLU A 14 25.84 21.85 -0.13
C GLU A 14 25.43 20.65 0.72
N GLY A 15 26.44 19.87 1.09
CA GLY A 15 26.30 18.82 2.08
C GLY A 15 26.08 19.44 3.45
N THR A 16 24.88 19.29 4.00
CA THR A 16 24.72 19.28 5.45
C THR A 16 25.06 17.87 5.93
N THR A 17 26.33 17.68 6.26
CA THR A 17 26.75 16.53 7.08
C THR A 17 26.05 16.65 8.43
N HIS A 18 24.87 16.06 8.58
CA HIS A 18 24.26 15.91 9.90
C HIS A 18 25.10 14.88 10.67
N ARG A 19 26.10 15.40 11.40
CA ARG A 19 26.85 14.64 12.39
C ARG A 19 25.82 14.10 13.40
N PRO A 20 25.84 12.81 13.76
CA PRO A 20 24.92 12.29 14.77
C PRO A 20 25.10 13.06 16.08
N PRO A 21 24.00 13.40 16.79
CA PRO A 21 24.10 14.14 18.04
C PRO A 21 24.93 13.33 19.04
N LYS A 22 25.99 13.95 19.58
CA LYS A 22 26.91 13.34 20.56
C LYS A 22 26.33 13.26 21.98
N LYS A 23 25.01 13.25 22.14
CA LYS A 23 24.35 13.16 23.45
C LYS A 23 23.21 12.12 23.35
N PRO A 24 23.01 11.28 24.39
CA PRO A 24 21.88 10.36 24.41
C PRO A 24 20.59 11.17 24.32
N PHE A 25 19.68 10.72 23.44
CA PHE A 25 18.34 11.28 23.31
C PHE A 25 17.58 11.00 24.60
N ASN A 26 17.19 12.04 25.33
CA ASN A 26 16.47 11.90 26.59
C ASN A 26 14.96 12.02 26.37
N ALA A 27 14.17 11.31 27.18
CA ALA A 27 12.70 11.26 27.12
C ALA A 27 12.01 12.65 27.13
N GLY A 28 12.69 13.70 27.61
CA GLY A 28 12.18 15.07 27.64
C GLY A 28 12.06 15.76 26.27
N ASP A 29 12.61 15.20 25.19
CA ASP A 29 12.54 15.81 23.86
C ASP A 29 11.32 15.36 23.03
N CYS A 30 10.68 14.24 23.37
CA CYS A 30 9.51 13.75 22.63
C CYS A 30 8.19 14.42 23.04
N THR A 31 8.14 15.09 24.19
CA THR A 31 6.94 15.80 24.67
C THR A 31 6.81 17.23 24.15
N ARG A 32 7.80 17.75 23.39
CA ARG A 32 7.78 19.11 22.82
C ARG A 32 7.09 19.21 21.46
N LEU A 33 6.70 18.09 20.86
CA LEU A 33 5.93 18.05 19.62
C LEU A 33 4.49 17.63 19.95
N PRO A 34 3.45 18.43 19.60
CA PRO A 34 2.06 18.17 19.99
C PRO A 34 1.45 16.90 19.35
N SER A 35 2.23 16.16 18.55
CA SER A 35 1.79 14.99 17.78
C SER A 35 2.67 13.75 17.99
N VAL A 36 3.47 13.72 19.07
CA VAL A 36 4.36 12.59 19.41
C VAL A 36 4.09 12.16 20.84
N ALA A 37 3.81 10.86 21.06
CA ALA A 37 3.60 10.28 22.38
C ALA A 37 4.68 9.22 22.64
N LEU A 38 5.11 9.16 23.91
CA LEU A 38 6.01 8.12 24.39
C LEU A 38 5.20 6.92 24.85
N MET A 39 5.47 5.77 24.26
CA MET A 39 5.10 4.46 24.80
C MET A 39 6.39 3.64 24.91
N GLY A 40 7.04 3.67 26.09
CA GLY A 40 8.36 3.06 26.31
C GLY A 40 9.52 3.99 25.95
N GLU A 41 10.65 3.43 25.50
CA GLU A 41 11.87 4.20 25.11
C GLU A 41 11.86 4.71 23.65
N GLU A 42 10.77 4.50 22.91
CA GLU A 42 10.66 4.83 21.48
C GLU A 42 9.54 5.87 21.25
N CYS A 43 9.78 6.82 20.35
CA CYS A 43 8.85 7.92 20.07
C CYS A 43 8.01 7.63 18.83
N PHE A 44 6.69 7.51 19.01
CA PHE A 44 5.75 7.23 17.92
C PHE A 44 4.89 8.45 17.58
N MET A 45 4.69 8.68 16.28
CA MET A 45 3.81 9.73 15.73
C MET A 45 2.34 9.38 16.04
N ILE A 46 1.66 10.24 16.80
CA ILE A 46 0.28 10.03 17.32
C ILE A 46 -0.78 9.95 16.20
N GLY A 47 -0.48 10.42 14.98
CA GLY A 47 -1.44 10.43 13.88
C GLY A 47 -1.88 9.06 13.34
N ILE A 48 -1.04 8.02 13.47
CA ILE A 48 -1.30 6.72 12.84
C ILE A 48 -2.16 5.80 13.74
N ILE A 49 -2.04 5.92 15.07
CA ILE A 49 -2.78 5.08 16.02
C ILE A 49 -4.28 5.42 16.02
N TYR A 50 -4.64 6.71 16.01
CA TYR A 50 -6.04 7.13 15.98
C TYR A 50 -6.68 7.03 14.59
N ALA A 51 -5.89 7.15 13.51
CA ALA A 51 -6.39 6.89 12.16
C ALA A 51 -6.77 5.42 11.98
N ILE A 52 -5.95 4.48 12.46
CA ILE A 52 -6.26 3.04 12.36
C ILE A 52 -7.47 2.69 13.24
N TRP A 53 -7.58 3.23 14.46
CA TRP A 53 -8.73 2.96 15.33
C TRP A 53 -10.05 3.57 14.80
N SER A 54 -9.98 4.72 14.11
CA SER A 54 -11.15 5.33 13.46
C SER A 54 -11.50 4.66 12.11
N PHE A 55 -10.52 4.12 11.37
CA PHE A 55 -10.77 3.41 10.10
C PHE A 55 -11.22 1.97 10.31
N ILE A 56 -10.87 1.30 11.42
CA ILE A 56 -11.36 -0.04 11.76
C ILE A 56 -12.87 -0.04 12.07
N SER A 57 -13.48 1.13 12.33
CA SER A 57 -14.94 1.29 12.44
C SER A 57 -15.66 1.58 11.13
N LEU A 58 -15.02 1.55 9.96
CA LEU A 58 -15.74 1.45 8.70
C LEU A 58 -16.26 0.02 8.50
N ARG A 59 -17.36 -0.30 9.19
CA ARG A 59 -18.27 -1.36 8.74
C ARG A 59 -18.88 -0.87 7.42
N ILE A 60 -18.26 -1.20 6.29
CA ILE A 60 -18.98 -1.19 5.01
C ILE A 60 -20.04 -2.29 5.11
N LYS A 61 -21.19 -1.96 5.69
CA LYS A 61 -22.41 -2.74 5.59
C LYS A 61 -23.21 -2.12 4.46
N CYS A 62 -23.16 -2.74 3.28
CA CYS A 62 -24.05 -2.42 2.18
C CYS A 62 -25.45 -3.01 2.41
N ASP A 63 -26.05 -2.82 3.59
CA ASP A 63 -27.25 -3.56 3.99
C ASP A 63 -28.30 -2.66 4.66
N THR A 64 -28.54 -1.49 4.07
CA THR A 64 -29.78 -0.72 4.24
C THR A 64 -30.16 -0.03 2.93
N ASP A 65 -31.47 0.00 2.63
CA ASP A 65 -32.10 0.39 1.35
C ASP A 65 -31.77 1.85 0.92
N GLU A 66 -31.31 2.68 1.86
CA GLU A 66 -30.94 4.08 1.62
C GLU A 66 -29.47 4.27 1.19
N LEU A 67 -28.58 3.30 1.48
CA LEU A 67 -27.15 3.30 1.09
C LEU A 67 -26.88 2.58 -0.24
N ALA A 68 -27.87 1.92 -0.84
CA ALA A 68 -27.75 1.23 -2.13
C ALA A 68 -27.36 2.17 -3.29
N ARG A 69 -27.61 3.48 -3.16
CA ARG A 69 -27.15 4.50 -4.13
C ARG A 69 -25.66 4.85 -3.96
N THR A 70 -25.11 4.67 -2.77
CA THR A 70 -23.75 5.08 -2.39
C THR A 70 -22.75 3.93 -2.52
N CYS A 71 -23.19 2.70 -2.28
CA CYS A 71 -22.38 1.50 -2.39
C CYS A 71 -22.65 0.73 -3.70
N ARG A 72 -22.38 1.36 -4.84
CA ARG A 72 -22.38 0.65 -6.12
C ARG A 72 -21.14 -0.23 -6.22
N PRO A 73 -21.24 -1.43 -6.82
CA PRO A 73 -20.06 -2.23 -7.13
C PRO A 73 -19.02 -1.43 -7.91
N ILE A 74 -17.74 -1.69 -7.66
CA ILE A 74 -16.64 -1.02 -8.37
C ILE A 74 -16.64 -1.53 -9.81
N ASP A 75 -17.18 -0.73 -10.72
CA ASP A 75 -17.36 -1.08 -12.13
C ASP A 75 -17.00 0.08 -13.07
N ARG A 76 -15.78 0.61 -12.97
CA ARG A 76 -15.35 1.82 -13.69
C ARG A 76 -14.12 1.66 -14.59
N GLY A 77 -13.67 0.44 -14.86
CA GLY A 77 -12.41 0.24 -15.58
C GLY A 77 -11.23 0.71 -14.73
N LEU A 78 -11.15 0.24 -13.49
CA LEU A 78 -10.14 0.63 -12.50
C LEU A 78 -9.07 -0.45 -12.35
N ASP A 79 -7.81 -0.06 -12.27
CA ASP A 79 -6.70 -0.95 -11.92
C ASP A 79 -6.23 -0.64 -10.50
N VAL A 80 -6.33 -1.62 -9.61
CA VAL A 80 -5.97 -1.48 -8.19
C VAL A 80 -4.79 -2.39 -7.86
N LEU A 81 -3.71 -1.82 -7.35
CA LEU A 81 -2.60 -2.59 -6.77
C LEU A 81 -2.65 -2.49 -5.25
N VAL A 82 -2.81 -3.63 -4.57
CA VAL A 82 -2.78 -3.70 -3.10
C VAL A 82 -1.42 -4.18 -2.63
N ILE A 83 -0.85 -3.45 -1.66
CA ILE A 83 0.44 -3.77 -1.03
C ILE A 83 0.18 -4.27 0.38
N LEU A 84 0.46 -5.55 0.63
CA LEU A 84 0.31 -6.20 1.93
C LEU A 84 1.63 -6.16 2.71
N ASP A 85 1.59 -5.68 3.95
CA ASP A 85 2.73 -5.76 4.87
C ASP A 85 2.71 -7.11 5.57
N GLY A 86 3.58 -8.02 5.14
CA GLY A 86 3.79 -9.35 5.71
C GLY A 86 4.98 -9.41 6.65
N SER A 87 5.47 -8.28 7.18
CA SER A 87 6.63 -8.24 8.07
C SER A 87 6.36 -8.81 9.47
N GLY A 88 7.43 -9.23 10.14
CA GLY A 88 7.41 -9.79 11.50
C GLY A 88 6.72 -8.91 12.54
N SER A 89 6.82 -7.58 12.39
CA SER A 89 6.20 -6.60 13.29
C SER A 89 4.68 -6.52 13.16
N VAL A 90 4.12 -6.95 12.04
CA VAL A 90 2.66 -7.01 11.84
C VAL A 90 2.08 -8.21 12.60
N GLY A 91 2.73 -9.37 12.50
CA GLY A 91 2.27 -10.62 13.07
C GLY A 91 1.09 -11.25 12.30
N GLY A 92 0.92 -12.57 12.45
CA GLY A 92 -0.07 -13.34 11.68
C GLY A 92 -1.51 -12.85 11.83
N ASN A 93 -1.95 -12.56 13.06
CA ASN A 93 -3.34 -12.13 13.31
C ASN A 93 -3.68 -10.79 12.62
N THR A 94 -2.74 -9.84 12.62
CA THR A 94 -2.94 -8.57 11.93
C THR A 94 -2.85 -8.75 10.41
N PHE A 95 -2.00 -9.66 9.94
CA PHE A 95 -1.94 -10.02 8.52
C PHE A 95 -3.27 -10.61 8.02
N ASP A 96 -3.90 -11.50 8.80
CA ASP A 96 -5.22 -12.06 8.48
C ASP A 96 -6.29 -10.97 8.36
N THR A 97 -6.16 -9.87 9.10
CA THR A 97 -7.05 -8.70 8.96
C THR A 97 -6.84 -7.98 7.62
N GLN A 98 -5.61 -7.92 7.10
CA GLN A 98 -5.34 -7.38 5.76
C GLN A 98 -5.94 -8.29 4.67
N ILE A 99 -5.80 -9.61 4.83
CA ILE A 99 -6.42 -10.60 3.93
C ILE A 99 -7.94 -10.46 3.94
N ALA A 100 -8.57 -10.33 5.12
CA ALA A 100 -10.01 -10.09 5.21
C ALA A 100 -10.46 -8.77 4.58
N MET A 101 -9.63 -7.73 4.63
CA MET A 101 -9.90 -6.47 3.92
C MET A 101 -9.84 -6.65 2.40
N LEU A 102 -8.82 -7.36 1.90
CA LEU A 102 -8.68 -7.69 0.49
C LEU A 102 -9.86 -8.53 -0.02
N ASP A 103 -10.31 -9.49 0.79
CA ASP A 103 -11.45 -10.36 0.50
C ASP A 103 -12.76 -9.55 0.32
N ARG A 104 -12.96 -8.51 1.15
CA ARG A 104 -14.10 -7.58 1.04
C ARG A 104 -14.03 -6.69 -0.19
N ILE A 105 -12.84 -6.28 -0.62
CA ILE A 105 -12.67 -5.54 -1.88
C ILE A 105 -13.15 -6.43 -3.04
N VAL A 106 -12.75 -7.70 -3.05
CA VAL A 106 -13.17 -8.67 -4.07
C VAL A 106 -14.69 -8.91 -4.06
N ASP A 107 -15.34 -8.90 -2.91
CA ASP A 107 -16.81 -9.02 -2.84
C ASP A 107 -17.57 -7.83 -3.42
N THR A 108 -16.96 -6.65 -3.45
CA THR A 108 -17.62 -5.40 -3.84
C THR A 108 -17.27 -4.93 -5.25
N ALA A 109 -16.29 -5.55 -5.91
CA ALA A 109 -15.85 -5.18 -7.25
C ALA A 109 -16.48 -6.06 -8.35
N ILE A 110 -16.70 -5.47 -9.52
CA ILE A 110 -17.01 -6.21 -10.76
C ILE A 110 -15.72 -6.33 -11.55
N PHE A 111 -15.29 -7.57 -11.79
CA PHE A 111 -14.06 -7.90 -12.48
C PHE A 111 -14.29 -8.17 -13.97
N GLY A 112 -13.25 -7.94 -14.75
CA GLY A 112 -13.21 -8.27 -16.17
C GLY A 112 -12.25 -7.37 -16.95
N PRO A 113 -11.98 -7.70 -18.23
CA PRO A 113 -11.01 -6.98 -19.05
C PRO A 113 -11.26 -5.48 -19.14
N ASP A 114 -12.52 -5.06 -19.27
CA ASP A 114 -12.91 -3.65 -19.34
C ASP A 114 -13.44 -3.09 -18.00
N LYS A 115 -13.41 -3.89 -16.94
CA LYS A 115 -13.93 -3.55 -15.61
C LYS A 115 -12.78 -3.42 -14.61
N THR A 116 -12.98 -3.77 -13.34
CA THR A 116 -11.92 -3.70 -12.34
C THR A 116 -10.88 -4.81 -12.57
N ARG A 117 -9.61 -4.48 -12.43
CA ARG A 117 -8.50 -5.46 -12.35
C ARG A 117 -7.75 -5.24 -11.04
N LEU A 118 -7.31 -6.32 -10.42
CA LEU A 118 -6.64 -6.29 -9.12
C LEU A 118 -5.30 -7.00 -9.24
N ALA A 119 -4.25 -6.34 -8.75
CA ALA A 119 -2.96 -6.94 -8.53
C ALA A 119 -2.63 -6.86 -7.04
N VAL A 120 -1.87 -7.83 -6.54
CA VAL A 120 -1.49 -7.90 -5.12
C VAL A 120 -0.01 -8.20 -5.00
N LEU A 121 0.67 -7.41 -4.18
CA LEU A 121 2.03 -7.68 -3.76
C LEU A 121 2.12 -7.74 -2.24
N GLN A 122 2.93 -8.67 -1.75
CA GLN A 122 3.26 -8.79 -0.34
C GLN A 122 4.72 -8.40 -0.14
N TYR A 123 5.05 -7.74 0.97
CA TYR A 123 6.43 -7.42 1.31
C TYR A 123 6.79 -7.75 2.76
N ALA A 124 8.04 -8.14 2.94
CA ALA A 124 8.73 -8.22 4.22
C ALA A 124 10.24 -8.04 3.97
N SER A 125 11.07 -9.06 4.25
CA SER A 125 12.49 -9.07 3.91
C SER A 125 12.75 -9.07 2.39
N TYR A 126 11.77 -9.52 1.62
CA TYR A 126 11.72 -9.45 0.17
C TYR A 126 10.30 -9.07 -0.27
N THR A 127 10.13 -8.78 -1.56
CA THR A 127 8.82 -8.50 -2.15
C THR A 127 8.40 -9.67 -3.00
N LYS A 128 7.14 -10.07 -2.90
CA LYS A 128 6.52 -11.13 -3.68
C LYS A 128 5.30 -10.56 -4.38
N VAL A 129 5.24 -10.72 -5.69
CA VAL A 129 4.00 -10.51 -6.44
C VAL A 129 3.14 -11.75 -6.20
N GLU A 130 1.98 -11.58 -5.58
CA GLU A 130 1.04 -12.68 -5.38
C GLU A 130 0.25 -12.96 -6.67
N PHE A 131 -0.15 -11.90 -7.38
CA PHE A 131 -0.68 -11.96 -8.74
C PHE A 131 -0.73 -10.56 -9.40
N ASN A 132 -0.72 -10.54 -10.73
CA ASN A 132 -0.78 -9.37 -11.61
C ASN A 132 -2.20 -9.06 -12.08
N PHE A 133 -2.39 -7.92 -12.77
CA PHE A 133 -3.71 -7.45 -13.22
C PHE A 133 -4.35 -8.34 -14.30
N ASN A 134 -3.55 -9.12 -15.02
CA ASN A 134 -3.98 -10.02 -16.10
C ASN A 134 -4.01 -11.50 -15.70
N ASP A 135 -3.77 -11.83 -14.43
CA ASP A 135 -3.78 -13.22 -13.98
C ASP A 135 -5.22 -13.75 -13.82
N PHE A 136 -6.17 -12.89 -13.44
CA PHE A 136 -7.56 -13.28 -13.12
C PHE A 136 -8.59 -12.30 -13.67
N GLU A 137 -9.73 -12.84 -14.09
CA GLU A 137 -10.84 -12.07 -14.65
C GLU A 137 -12.15 -12.23 -13.84
N THR A 138 -12.26 -13.27 -13.02
CA THR A 138 -13.46 -13.55 -12.23
C THR A 138 -13.23 -13.41 -10.74
N ARG A 139 -14.30 -13.06 -10.01
CA ARG A 139 -14.27 -12.95 -8.55
C ARG A 139 -13.82 -14.25 -7.89
N GLU A 140 -14.26 -15.39 -8.41
CA GLU A 140 -13.97 -16.72 -7.87
C GLU A 140 -12.47 -17.05 -7.97
N GLN A 141 -11.82 -16.69 -9.08
CA GLN A 141 -10.37 -16.81 -9.24
C GLN A 141 -9.61 -15.95 -8.23
N TYR A 142 -10.06 -14.70 -8.03
CA TYR A 142 -9.46 -13.82 -7.02
C TYR A 142 -9.63 -14.38 -5.60
N LYS A 143 -10.82 -14.88 -5.24
CA LYS A 143 -11.08 -15.49 -3.92
C LYS A 143 -10.15 -16.69 -3.67
N GLU A 144 -9.98 -17.56 -4.66
CA GLU A 144 -9.08 -18.70 -4.57
C GLU A 144 -7.62 -18.26 -4.38
N ALA A 145 -7.16 -17.29 -5.19
CA ALA A 145 -5.80 -16.77 -5.10
C ALA A 145 -5.53 -16.11 -3.73
N ILE A 146 -6.48 -15.32 -3.21
CA ILE A 146 -6.38 -14.68 -1.89
C ILE A 146 -6.26 -15.73 -0.78
N GLY A 147 -7.06 -16.80 -0.84
CA GLY A 147 -6.98 -17.89 0.14
C GLY A 147 -5.63 -18.63 0.17
N ASN A 148 -4.83 -18.48 -0.88
CA ASN A 148 -3.50 -19.07 -1.00
C ASN A 148 -2.37 -18.14 -0.57
N ILE A 149 -2.64 -16.85 -0.28
CA ILE A 149 -1.64 -15.91 0.21
C ILE A 149 -1.19 -16.33 1.61
N ARG A 150 0.12 -16.41 1.84
CA ARG A 150 0.72 -16.83 3.12
C ARG A 150 1.55 -15.71 3.72
N TYR A 151 1.41 -15.51 5.02
CA TYR A 151 2.21 -14.58 5.81
C TYR A 151 3.71 -14.89 5.70
N MET A 152 4.51 -13.89 5.31
CA MET A 152 5.95 -14.06 5.06
C MET A 152 6.81 -13.98 6.32
N SER A 153 6.48 -13.11 7.28
CA SER A 153 7.36 -12.70 8.37
C SER A 153 8.70 -12.09 7.90
N GLY A 154 9.51 -11.61 8.84
CA GLY A 154 10.83 -11.02 8.59
C GLY A 154 10.89 -9.51 8.75
N THR A 155 11.84 -8.86 8.09
CA THR A 155 12.08 -7.41 8.19
C THR A 155 11.08 -6.59 7.37
N THR A 156 11.07 -5.27 7.51
CA THR A 156 10.10 -4.37 6.85
C THR A 156 10.82 -3.53 5.78
N ARG A 157 10.76 -3.94 4.51
CA ARG A 157 11.43 -3.25 3.38
C ARG A 157 10.48 -2.47 2.47
N THR A 158 9.74 -1.52 3.02
CA THR A 158 8.72 -0.73 2.31
C THR A 158 9.25 -0.03 1.05
N GLY A 159 10.49 0.50 1.09
CA GLY A 159 11.09 1.14 -0.09
C GLY A 159 11.24 0.20 -1.30
N ARG A 160 11.58 -1.07 -1.07
CA ARG A 160 11.64 -2.08 -2.13
C ARG A 160 10.25 -2.47 -2.62
N ALA A 161 9.27 -2.52 -1.71
CA ALA A 161 7.88 -2.78 -2.06
C ALA A 161 7.32 -1.71 -3.01
N LEU A 162 7.59 -0.42 -2.75
CA LEU A 162 7.16 0.68 -3.61
C LEU A 162 7.84 0.67 -4.97
N GLN A 163 9.14 0.36 -5.03
CA GLN A 163 9.83 0.18 -6.31
C GLN A 163 9.20 -0.95 -7.12
N LYS A 164 8.93 -2.09 -6.47
CA LYS A 164 8.30 -3.22 -7.15
C LYS A 164 6.87 -2.91 -7.57
N ALA A 165 6.13 -2.14 -6.78
CA ALA A 165 4.80 -1.69 -7.12
C ALA A 165 4.78 -0.86 -8.41
N PHE A 166 5.74 0.03 -8.57
CA PHE A 166 5.91 0.83 -9.79
C PHE A 166 6.21 -0.05 -11.01
N GLU A 167 7.05 -1.08 -10.86
CA GLU A 167 7.32 -2.04 -11.95
C GLU A 167 6.07 -2.87 -12.31
N THR A 168 5.34 -3.35 -11.31
CA THR A 168 4.12 -4.15 -11.48
C THR A 168 2.98 -3.32 -12.08
N PHE A 169 2.94 -2.01 -11.84
CA PHE A 169 1.97 -1.12 -12.48
C PHE A 169 2.42 -0.76 -13.91
N SER A 170 2.45 -1.76 -14.79
CA SER A 170 2.83 -1.61 -16.19
C SER A 170 1.92 -2.44 -17.11
N GLU A 171 1.90 -2.09 -18.39
CA GLU A 171 1.12 -2.81 -19.40
C GLU A 171 1.56 -4.28 -19.54
N GLU A 172 2.85 -4.57 -19.31
CA GLU A 172 3.40 -5.94 -19.27
C GLU A 172 2.66 -6.81 -18.25
N HIS A 173 2.29 -6.25 -17.10
CA HIS A 173 1.58 -6.93 -16.04
C HIS A 173 0.06 -6.69 -16.09
N GLY A 174 -0.45 -6.17 -17.21
CA GLY A 174 -1.87 -6.00 -17.47
C GLY A 174 -2.51 -4.72 -16.91
N ALA A 175 -1.73 -3.76 -16.39
CA ALA A 175 -2.25 -2.46 -16.01
C ALA A 175 -2.65 -1.66 -17.26
N ARG A 176 -3.78 -0.94 -17.22
CA ARG A 176 -4.17 0.03 -18.25
C ARG A 176 -3.57 1.37 -17.84
N ILE A 177 -2.39 1.67 -18.37
CA ILE A 177 -1.76 2.98 -18.18
C ILE A 177 -2.61 4.01 -18.93
N ARG A 178 -3.45 4.73 -18.19
CA ARG A 178 -4.06 5.97 -18.67
C ARG A 178 -3.16 7.11 -18.20
N ASP A 179 -3.05 8.14 -19.02
CA ASP A 179 -2.08 9.24 -18.88
C ASP A 179 -2.18 10.06 -17.56
N ASN A 180 -3.02 9.65 -16.58
CA ASN A 180 -3.24 10.30 -15.28
C ASN A 180 -3.52 9.31 -14.12
N SER A 181 -3.13 8.04 -14.21
CA SER A 181 -3.48 6.99 -13.21
C SER A 181 -2.60 6.97 -11.95
N VAL A 182 -2.39 8.11 -11.30
CA VAL A 182 -1.95 8.14 -9.89
C VAL A 182 -3.00 8.93 -9.13
N ALA A 183 -3.58 8.33 -8.10
CA ALA A 183 -4.52 9.02 -7.23
C ALA A 183 -3.87 10.31 -6.71
N GLN A 184 -4.41 11.45 -7.11
CA GLN A 184 -4.15 12.76 -6.51
C GLN A 184 -5.05 12.95 -5.29
#